data_AF-A0A563E3R5-F1
#
_entry.id   AF-A0A563E3R5-F1
#
_cell.length_a   1.000
_cell.length_b   1.000
_cell.length_c   1.000
_cell.angle_alpha   90.00
_cell.angle_beta   90.00
_cell.angle_gamma   90.00
#
_symmetry.space_group_name_H-M   'P 1'
#
loop_
_entity.id
_entity.type
_entity.pdbx_description
1 polymer ?
#
loop_
_entity_poly.entity_id
_entity_poly.type
_entity_poly.pdbx_seq_one_letter_code
_entity_poly.pdbx_strand_id
1 'polypeptide(L)'
;MRVHGEKFPAKNYYPKWTAAGDSQQPFYIHCATTKCTTIEFRSRTRKDVESKAGGGYTVLAGFGAQFSDLIGGHALAGVKLPNPTYYLP
;
A
#
# COMPACT_ATOMS: atom_id res chain seq x y z
N MET A 1 6.16 18.71 9.15
CA MET A 1 6.04 18.58 7.69
C MET A 1 7.45 18.61 7.11
N ARG A 2 8.09 17.45 6.88
CA ARG A 2 9.41 17.42 6.23
C ARG A 2 9.19 17.63 4.73
N VAL A 3 9.51 18.83 4.25
CA VAL A 3 9.62 19.12 2.81
C VAL A 3 11.01 19.67 2.60
N HIS A 4 11.96 18.81 2.20
CA HIS A 4 13.28 19.25 1.80
C HIS A 4 13.87 18.23 0.84
N GLY A 5 13.86 18.52 -0.46
CA GLY A 5 14.85 18.15 -1.50
C GLY A 5 15.35 16.70 -1.65
N GLU A 6 15.00 15.77 -0.76
CA GLU A 6 15.45 14.39 -0.78
C GLU A 6 14.54 13.60 -1.71
N LYS A 7 15.18 12.85 -2.61
CA LYS A 7 14.51 11.85 -3.45
C LYS A 7 13.67 10.95 -2.54
N PHE A 8 12.46 10.63 -2.97
CA PHE A 8 11.59 9.72 -2.24
C PHE A 8 12.35 8.40 -1.98
N PRO A 9 12.59 8.02 -0.71
CA PRO A 9 13.53 6.95 -0.41
C PRO A 9 12.93 5.60 -0.82
N ALA A 10 13.78 4.67 -1.28
CA ALA A 10 13.32 3.41 -1.86
C ALA A 10 12.43 2.59 -0.91
N LYS A 11 12.64 2.69 0.40
CA LYS A 11 11.80 2.06 1.43
C LYS A 11 10.33 2.49 1.38
N ASN A 12 10.03 3.67 0.82
CA ASN A 12 8.68 4.20 0.71
C ASN A 12 8.01 3.85 -0.64
N TYR A 13 8.67 3.12 -1.55
CA TYR A 13 8.04 2.69 -2.81
C TYR A 13 7.05 1.54 -2.62
N TYR A 14 7.16 0.79 -1.51
CA TYR A 14 6.28 -0.33 -1.16
C TYR A 14 6.00 -1.33 -2.31
N PRO A 15 7.03 -1.85 -3.01
CA PRO A 15 6.82 -2.84 -4.04
C PRO A 15 6.29 -4.14 -3.44
N LYS A 16 5.47 -4.87 -4.20
CA LYS A 16 5.14 -6.25 -3.85
C LYS A 16 6.43 -7.08 -3.89
N TRP A 17 6.65 -7.92 -2.89
CA TRP A 17 7.84 -8.77 -2.82
C TRP A 17 7.71 -9.97 -3.78
N THR A 18 8.84 -10.45 -4.28
CA THR A 18 8.91 -11.59 -5.21
C THR A 18 9.22 -12.91 -4.52
N ALA A 19 9.57 -12.88 -3.23
CA ALA A 19 10.12 -14.00 -2.45
C ALA A 19 11.44 -14.55 -3.01
N ALA A 20 12.15 -13.77 -3.84
CA ALA A 20 13.45 -14.14 -4.42
C ALA A 20 14.53 -13.12 -4.04
N GLY A 21 15.74 -13.61 -3.75
CA GLY A 21 16.85 -12.77 -3.30
C GLY A 21 16.46 -11.93 -2.08
N ASP A 22 16.77 -10.64 -2.11
CA ASP A 22 16.45 -9.70 -1.03
C ASP A 22 14.97 -9.23 -1.02
N SER A 23 14.17 -9.65 -2.00
CA SER A 23 12.74 -9.29 -2.09
C SER A 23 11.88 -10.23 -1.24
N GLN A 24 12.01 -10.09 0.07
CA GLN A 24 11.27 -10.89 1.06
C GLN A 24 10.01 -10.17 1.54
N GLN A 25 9.08 -10.92 2.14
CA GLN A 25 7.86 -10.36 2.71
C GLN A 25 8.20 -9.30 3.77
N PRO A 26 7.69 -8.06 3.64
CA PRO A 26 7.94 -7.03 4.64
C PRO A 26 7.27 -7.36 5.98
N PHE A 27 7.90 -6.95 7.08
CA PHE A 27 7.41 -7.25 8.44
C PHE A 27 6.01 -6.69 8.72
N TYR A 28 5.60 -5.61 8.06
CA TYR A 28 4.27 -5.00 8.25
C TYR A 28 3.15 -5.73 7.48
N ILE A 29 3.48 -6.73 6.67
CA ILE A 29 2.52 -7.56 5.94
C ILE A 29 2.28 -8.87 6.70
N HIS A 30 1.02 -9.11 7.09
CA HIS A 30 0.59 -10.35 7.76
C HIS A 30 -0.71 -10.85 7.15
N CYS A 31 -0.69 -11.85 6.28
CA CYS A 31 -1.91 -12.23 5.57
C CYS A 31 -2.68 -13.32 6.28
N ALA A 32 -4.00 -13.37 6.08
CA ALA A 32 -4.87 -14.36 6.70
C ALA A 32 -4.51 -15.78 6.24
N THR A 33 -3.96 -15.90 5.02
CA THR A 33 -3.43 -17.15 4.48
C THR A 33 -1.98 -16.96 4.01
N THR A 34 -1.36 -18.05 3.55
CA THR A 34 0.01 -18.05 3.01
C THR A 34 0.22 -17.03 1.87
N LYS A 35 -0.83 -16.68 1.13
CA LYS A 35 -0.76 -15.67 0.06
C LYS A 35 -1.73 -14.53 0.35
N CYS A 36 -1.20 -13.32 0.33
CA CYS A 36 -2.00 -12.10 0.46
C CYS A 36 -2.87 -11.87 -0.77
N THR A 37 -4.11 -11.52 -0.52
CA THR A 37 -4.95 -10.84 -1.52
C THR A 37 -4.37 -9.46 -1.84
N THR A 38 -4.79 -8.90 -2.98
CA THR A 38 -4.45 -7.51 -3.37
C THR A 38 -4.87 -6.52 -2.28
N ILE A 39 -6.07 -6.73 -1.73
CA ILE A 39 -6.65 -5.91 -0.65
C ILE A 39 -5.80 -5.97 0.60
N GLU A 40 -5.41 -7.17 1.07
CA GLU A 40 -4.58 -7.31 2.27
C GLU A 40 -3.23 -6.65 2.13
N PHE A 41 -2.56 -6.84 0.99
CA PHE A 41 -1.27 -6.19 0.75
C PHE A 41 -1.42 -4.67 0.82
N ARG A 42 -2.35 -4.09 0.06
CA ARG A 42 -2.49 -2.64 -0.05
C ARG A 42 -2.98 -1.98 1.23
N SER A 43 -3.95 -2.59 1.92
CA SER A 43 -4.46 -2.07 3.20
C SER A 43 -3.40 -2.08 4.30
N ARG A 44 -2.59 -3.14 4.38
CA ARG A 44 -1.50 -3.24 5.36
C ARG A 44 -0.36 -2.29 5.06
N THR A 45 -0.06 -2.07 3.79
CA THR A 45 0.88 -1.01 3.39
C THR A 45 0.39 0.37 3.83
N ARG A 46 -0.90 0.70 3.64
CA ARG A 46 -1.45 1.98 4.14
C ARG A 46 -1.41 2.06 5.66
N LYS A 47 -1.70 0.96 6.37
CA LYS A 47 -1.54 0.89 7.82
C LYS A 47 -0.10 1.13 8.27
N ASP A 48 0.89 0.63 7.53
CA ASP A 48 2.31 0.88 7.81
C ASP A 48 2.65 2.36 7.65
N VAL A 49 2.20 3.00 6.57
CA VAL A 49 2.36 4.44 6.31
C VAL A 49 1.80 5.28 7.47
N GLU A 50 0.66 4.90 8.05
CA GLU A 50 0.08 5.55 9.23
C GLU A 50 0.83 5.25 10.53
N SER A 51 1.57 4.14 10.60
CA SER A 51 2.32 3.75 11.79
C SER A 51 3.52 4.68 12.04
N LYS A 52 3.96 4.76 13.30
CA LYS A 52 5.19 5.49 13.67
C LYS A 52 6.42 5.01 12.89
N ALA A 53 6.49 3.72 12.54
CA ALA A 53 7.63 3.14 11.82
C ALA A 53 7.63 3.52 10.32
N GLY A 54 6.46 3.55 9.68
CA GLY A 54 6.32 3.93 8.27
C GLY A 54 6.33 5.43 8.03
N GLY A 55 5.98 6.23 9.04
CA GLY A 55 6.22 7.68 9.03
C GLY A 55 5.20 8.53 9.78
N GLY A 56 4.17 7.91 10.36
CA GLY A 56 3.15 8.60 11.16
C GLY A 56 2.28 9.54 10.33
N TYR A 57 2.05 9.20 9.07
CA TYR A 57 1.29 10.02 8.15
C TYR A 57 -0.22 9.81 8.34
N THR A 58 -1.01 10.79 7.91
CA THR A 58 -2.43 10.61 7.66
C THR A 58 -2.64 10.48 6.16
N VAL A 59 -3.19 9.36 5.72
CA VAL A 59 -3.50 9.15 4.30
C VAL A 59 -4.82 9.85 3.99
N LEU A 60 -4.73 11.03 3.38
CA LEU A 60 -5.92 11.84 3.09
C LEU A 60 -6.80 11.21 2.01
N ALA A 61 -6.21 10.62 0.97
CA ALA A 61 -6.96 10.02 -0.12
C ALA A 61 -6.21 8.85 -0.77
N GLY A 62 -6.96 7.84 -1.20
CA GLY A 62 -6.53 6.79 -2.10
C GLY A 62 -7.14 6.99 -3.49
N PHE A 63 -6.30 6.91 -4.53
CA PHE A 63 -6.73 6.98 -5.93
C PHE A 63 -6.42 5.64 -6.58
N GLY A 64 -7.43 5.00 -7.14
CA GLY A 64 -7.30 3.62 -7.59
C GLY A 64 -8.21 3.31 -8.76
N ALA A 65 -7.70 2.56 -9.71
CA ALA A 65 -8.47 2.13 -10.86
C ALA A 65 -9.28 0.85 -10.58
N GLN A 66 -9.05 0.20 -9.44
CA GLN A 66 -9.77 -0.97 -8.97
C GLN A 66 -10.33 -0.74 -7.58
N PHE A 67 -11.42 -1.43 -7.24
CA PHE A 67 -11.94 -1.38 -5.86
C PHE A 67 -10.95 -1.96 -4.86
N SER A 68 -10.15 -2.95 -5.26
CA SER A 68 -9.07 -3.51 -4.44
C SER A 68 -7.94 -2.51 -4.13
N ASP A 69 -7.85 -1.36 -4.82
CA ASP A 69 -6.98 -0.25 -4.41
C ASP A 69 -7.53 0.47 -3.16
N LEU A 70 -8.86 0.52 -3.01
CA LEU A 70 -9.57 1.41 -2.10
C LEU A 70 -10.13 0.68 -0.87
N ILE A 71 -10.44 -0.61 -1.00
CA ILE A 71 -10.97 -1.44 0.08
C ILE A 71 -9.88 -1.69 1.15
N GLY A 72 -10.31 -1.84 2.40
CA GLY A 72 -9.46 -2.20 3.54
C GLY A 72 -9.02 -1.03 4.41
N GLY A 73 -9.57 0.18 4.20
CA GLY A 73 -9.39 1.34 5.08
C GLY A 73 -8.03 2.02 4.97
N HIS A 74 -7.66 2.81 5.98
CA HIS A 74 -6.41 3.58 6.07
C HIS A 74 -6.24 4.67 5.00
N ALA A 75 -7.36 5.22 4.54
CA ALA A 75 -7.45 6.44 3.75
C ALA A 75 -8.77 7.13 4.11
N LEU A 76 -8.76 8.47 4.26
CA LEU A 76 -9.97 9.21 4.62
C LEU A 76 -10.98 9.29 3.46
N ALA A 77 -10.47 9.33 2.22
CA ALA A 77 -11.28 9.33 1.01
C ALA A 77 -10.78 8.30 0.00
N GLY A 78 -11.70 7.72 -0.77
CA GLY A 78 -11.38 6.84 -1.89
C GLY A 78 -11.92 7.41 -3.20
N VAL A 79 -11.09 7.46 -4.23
CA VAL A 79 -11.47 7.91 -5.58
C VAL A 79 -11.26 6.77 -6.56
N LYS A 80 -12.37 6.29 -7.13
CA LYS A 80 -12.38 5.22 -8.12
C LYS A 80 -12.20 5.82 -9.52
N LEU A 81 -11.07 5.48 -10.14
CA LEU A 81 -10.80 5.80 -11.53
C LEU A 81 -11.40 4.72 -12.46
N PRO A 82 -11.87 5.08 -13.66
CA PRO A 82 -12.35 4.10 -14.63
C PRO A 82 -11.19 3.27 -15.16
N ASN A 83 -11.38 1.96 -15.25
CA ASN A 83 -10.49 1.05 -15.97
C ASN A 83 -11.30 -0.14 -16.50
N PRO A 84 -11.70 -0.13 -17.78
CA PRO A 84 -12.49 -1.19 -18.38
C PRO A 84 -11.66 -2.38 -18.87
N THR A 85 -10.33 -2.35 -18.76
CA THR A 85 -9.45 -3.30 -19.46
C THR A 85 -9.19 -4.59 -18.69
N TYR A 86 -9.24 -4.56 -17.36
CA TYR A 86 -9.03 -5.74 -16.52
C TYR A 86 -9.63 -5.57 -15.12
N TYR A 87 -9.68 -6.66 -14.35
CA TYR A 87 -10.14 -6.69 -12.96
C TYR A 87 -9.04 -7.27 -12.04
N LEU A 88 -8.90 -6.69 -10.84
CA LEU A 88 -8.08 -7.24 -9.76
C LEU A 88 -8.98 -7.54 -8.56
N PRO A 89 -9.13 -8.81 -8.17
CA PRO A 89 -9.84 -9.18 -6.95
C PRO A 89 -9.10 -8.71 -5.69
#